data_AF-A0AAI9NYE0-F1
#
_entry.id   AF-A0AAI9NYE0-F1
#
_cell.length_a   1.000
_cell.length_b   1.000
_cell.length_c   1.000
_cell.angle_alpha   90.00
_cell.angle_beta   90.00
_cell.angle_gamma   90.00
#
_symmetry.space_group_name_H-M   'P 1'
#
loop_
_entity.id
_entity.type
_entity.pdbx_description
1 polymer ?
#
loop_
_entity_poly.entity_id
_entity_poly.type
_entity_poly.pdbx_seq_one_letter_code
_entity_poly.pdbx_strand_id
1 'polypeptide(L)'
;MDQIKIGRFIADERKRKGYTQKQLSEKLGISDKTISKWERGNGFPEVSLLLPLCDELEITVNELLSGERVSEEDYRKKAEVNMVNLVREAQESKKKIILSAMVATLTIVAAFPLFLLSGILEMENWLRVLLIAIGLVVVCGGIVIACILDREAGAFECPDCNTRFVPDMKSYVMGAHTLTKRKLVCPHCGAHRYCKKVLTK
;
A
#
# COMPACT_ATOMS: atom_id res chain seq x y z
N MET A 1 -27.73 -1.82 0.66
CA MET A 1 -27.95 -3.08 -0.07
C MET A 1 -29.07 -2.83 -1.07
N ASP A 2 -28.75 -2.85 -2.36
CA ASP A 2 -29.68 -2.46 -3.42
C ASP A 2 -30.52 -3.67 -3.83
N GLN A 3 -31.77 -3.72 -3.35
CA GLN A 3 -32.69 -4.83 -3.63
C GLN A 3 -33.05 -4.93 -5.11
N ILE A 4 -33.05 -3.81 -5.85
CA ILE A 4 -33.32 -3.80 -7.29
C ILE A 4 -32.14 -4.46 -8.02
N LYS A 5 -30.91 -4.10 -7.65
CA LYS A 5 -29.69 -4.73 -8.20
C LYS A 5 -29.69 -6.24 -7.94
N ILE A 6 -29.96 -6.65 -6.71
CA ILE A 6 -29.99 -8.07 -6.33
C ILE A 6 -31.11 -8.82 -7.04
N GLY A 7 -32.30 -8.21 -7.13
CA GLY A 7 -33.43 -8.79 -7.85
C GLY A 7 -33.11 -9.05 -9.32
N ARG A 8 -32.49 -8.06 -9.99
CA ARG A 8 -32.00 -8.22 -11.37
C ARG A 8 -30.97 -9.34 -11.46
N PHE A 9 -30.04 -9.39 -10.52
CA PHE A 9 -29.02 -10.43 -10.46
C PHE A 9 -29.62 -11.84 -10.32
N ILE A 10 -30.58 -12.04 -9.41
CA ILE A 10 -31.33 -13.30 -9.27
C ILE A 10 -32.02 -13.67 -10.59
N ALA A 11 -32.66 -12.70 -11.25
CA ALA A 11 -33.34 -12.92 -12.52
C ALA A 11 -32.39 -13.35 -13.64
N ASP A 12 -31.21 -12.72 -13.71
CA ASP A 12 -30.21 -12.99 -14.72
C ASP A 12 -29.55 -14.35 -14.51
N GLU A 13 -29.20 -14.70 -13.26
CA GLU A 13 -28.66 -16.01 -12.89
C GLU A 13 -29.67 -17.14 -13.13
N ARG A 14 -30.95 -16.92 -12.79
CA ARG A 14 -32.04 -17.86 -13.13
C ARG A 14 -32.13 -18.10 -14.64
N LYS A 15 -32.13 -17.02 -15.44
CA LYS A 15 -32.20 -17.12 -16.90
C LYS A 15 -30.97 -17.82 -17.47
N ARG A 16 -29.79 -17.59 -16.90
CA ARG A 16 -28.54 -18.25 -17.29
C ARG A 16 -28.59 -19.77 -17.05
N LYS A 17 -29.27 -20.21 -16.00
CA LYS A 17 -29.60 -21.63 -15.74
C LYS A 17 -30.72 -22.18 -16.64
N GLY A 18 -31.37 -21.35 -17.45
CA GLY A 18 -32.48 -21.73 -18.32
C GLY A 18 -33.80 -21.98 -17.59
N TYR A 19 -33.93 -21.52 -16.34
CA TYR A 19 -35.15 -21.74 -15.54
C TYR A 19 -36.19 -20.66 -15.78
N THR A 20 -37.46 -21.04 -15.76
CA THR A 20 -38.60 -20.12 -15.54
C THR A 20 -38.72 -19.77 -14.05
N GLN A 21 -39.45 -18.69 -13.72
CA GLN A 21 -39.73 -18.34 -12.31
C GLN A 21 -40.44 -19.50 -11.58
N LYS A 22 -41.33 -20.20 -12.27
CA LYS A 22 -42.04 -21.38 -11.75
C LYS A 22 -41.07 -22.52 -11.40
N GLN A 23 -40.17 -22.88 -12.32
CA GLN A 23 -39.19 -23.95 -12.08
C GLN A 23 -38.26 -23.64 -10.89
N LEU A 24 -37.77 -22.40 -10.78
CA LEU A 24 -36.95 -22.00 -9.63
C LEU A 24 -37.75 -22.06 -8.32
N SER A 25 -39.02 -21.63 -8.36
CA SER A 25 -39.89 -21.67 -7.18
C SER A 25 -40.20 -23.09 -6.71
N GLU A 26 -40.40 -24.04 -7.65
CA GLU A 26 -40.62 -25.46 -7.35
C GLU A 26 -39.39 -26.08 -6.69
N LYS A 27 -38.19 -25.77 -7.20
CA LYS A 27 -36.92 -26.23 -6.62
C LYS A 27 -36.69 -25.74 -5.20
N LEU A 28 -37.14 -24.51 -4.91
CA LEU A 28 -37.02 -23.89 -3.58
C LEU A 28 -38.22 -24.16 -2.66
N GLY A 29 -39.25 -24.86 -3.13
CA GLY A 29 -40.45 -25.16 -2.33
C GLY A 29 -41.31 -23.94 -1.98
N ILE A 30 -41.31 -22.90 -2.84
CA ILE A 30 -42.05 -21.64 -2.62
C ILE A 30 -42.93 -21.28 -3.82
N SER A 31 -43.73 -20.22 -3.70
CA SER A 31 -44.52 -19.71 -4.83
C SER A 31 -43.66 -18.93 -5.83
N ASP A 32 -43.96 -19.12 -7.11
CA ASP A 32 -43.48 -18.30 -8.24
C ASP A 32 -43.67 -16.78 -8.02
N LYS A 33 -44.75 -16.37 -7.34
CA LYS A 33 -44.97 -14.96 -6.95
C LYS A 33 -43.89 -14.43 -6.03
N THR A 34 -43.30 -15.29 -5.20
CA THR A 34 -42.19 -14.93 -4.29
C THR A 34 -40.92 -14.64 -5.10
N ILE A 35 -40.58 -15.50 -6.07
CA ILE A 35 -39.48 -15.24 -7.01
C ILE A 35 -39.70 -13.93 -7.77
N SER A 36 -40.91 -13.71 -8.29
CA SER A 36 -41.26 -12.47 -9.00
C SER A 36 -41.16 -11.22 -8.13
N LYS A 37 -41.39 -11.31 -6.82
CA LYS A 37 -41.18 -10.19 -5.89
C LYS A 37 -39.70 -9.90 -5.71
N TRP A 38 -38.88 -10.93 -5.49
CA TRP A 38 -37.43 -10.78 -5.36
C TRP A 38 -36.82 -10.17 -6.63
N GLU A 39 -37.18 -10.69 -7.81
CA GLU A 39 -36.63 -10.22 -9.09
C GLU A 39 -36.98 -8.76 -9.41
N ARG A 40 -38.10 -8.26 -8.87
CA ARG A 40 -38.52 -6.86 -9.00
C ARG A 40 -37.96 -5.95 -7.89
N GLY A 41 -37.19 -6.49 -6.95
CA GLY A 41 -36.67 -5.76 -5.79
C GLY A 41 -37.73 -5.40 -4.74
N ASN A 42 -38.90 -6.05 -4.77
CA ASN A 42 -40.02 -5.82 -3.85
C ASN A 42 -40.03 -6.82 -2.69
N GLY A 43 -38.84 -7.13 -2.18
CA GLY A 43 -38.62 -8.14 -1.15
C GLY A 43 -37.29 -8.86 -1.33
N PHE A 44 -36.89 -9.63 -0.33
CA PHE A 44 -35.61 -10.33 -0.30
C PHE A 44 -35.83 -11.75 0.27
N PRO A 45 -35.02 -12.75 -0.13
CA PRO A 45 -35.12 -14.11 0.42
C PRO A 45 -34.93 -14.12 1.95
N GLU A 46 -35.74 -14.90 2.64
CA GLU A 46 -35.55 -15.16 4.06
C GLU A 46 -34.23 -15.90 4.29
N VAL A 47 -33.66 -15.79 5.50
CA VAL A 47 -32.35 -16.38 5.83
C VAL A 47 -32.30 -17.88 5.54
N SER A 48 -33.41 -18.60 5.78
CA SER A 48 -33.56 -20.03 5.48
C SER A 48 -33.47 -20.36 3.99
N LEU A 49 -33.80 -19.40 3.11
CA LEU A 49 -33.80 -19.56 1.65
C LEU A 49 -32.53 -19.03 0.98
N LEU A 50 -31.63 -18.38 1.74
CA LEU A 50 -30.38 -17.85 1.18
C LEU A 50 -29.47 -18.96 0.64
N LEU A 51 -29.15 -19.97 1.47
CA LEU A 51 -28.30 -21.08 1.03
C LEU A 51 -28.96 -21.91 -0.09
N PRO A 52 -30.25 -22.33 0.03
CA PRO A 52 -30.92 -23.05 -1.06
C PRO A 52 -30.96 -22.30 -2.38
N LEU A 53 -31.21 -20.98 -2.36
CA LEU A 53 -31.19 -20.15 -3.57
C LEU A 53 -29.79 -20.07 -4.16
N CYS A 54 -28.78 -19.86 -3.32
CA CYS A 54 -27.38 -19.81 -3.73
C CYS A 54 -26.91 -21.12 -4.37
N ASP A 55 -27.24 -22.25 -3.76
CA ASP A 55 -26.89 -23.58 -4.26
C ASP A 55 -27.56 -23.87 -5.62
N GLU A 56 -28.85 -23.55 -5.75
CA GLU A 56 -29.59 -23.77 -7.00
C GLU A 56 -29.12 -22.87 -8.16
N LEU A 57 -28.73 -21.63 -7.85
CA LEU A 57 -28.20 -20.68 -8.84
C LEU A 57 -26.66 -20.78 -9.03
N GLU A 58 -25.99 -21.66 -8.29
CA GLU A 58 -24.53 -21.79 -8.24
C GLU A 58 -23.83 -20.44 -8.03
N ILE A 59 -24.31 -19.65 -7.07
CA ILE A 59 -23.71 -18.39 -6.61
C ILE A 59 -23.32 -18.51 -5.15
N THR A 60 -22.31 -17.76 -4.72
CA THR A 60 -22.03 -17.59 -3.29
C THR A 60 -23.03 -16.62 -2.65
N VAL A 61 -23.20 -16.69 -1.33
CA VAL A 61 -24.01 -15.70 -0.59
C VAL A 61 -23.46 -14.30 -0.79
N ASN A 62 -22.14 -14.13 -0.88
CA ASN A 62 -21.54 -12.83 -1.14
C ASN A 62 -21.96 -12.24 -2.50
N GLU A 63 -21.97 -13.06 -3.56
CA GLU A 63 -22.44 -12.66 -4.89
C GLU A 63 -23.93 -12.28 -4.90
N LEU A 64 -24.76 -13.04 -4.17
CA LEU A 64 -26.17 -12.71 -3.99
C LEU A 64 -26.36 -11.36 -3.28
N LEU A 65 -25.59 -11.09 -2.23
CA LEU A 65 -25.68 -9.85 -1.45
C LEU A 65 -25.05 -8.64 -2.17
N SER A 66 -24.04 -8.84 -3.00
CA SER A 66 -23.44 -7.80 -3.85
C SER A 66 -24.25 -7.52 -5.12
N GLY A 67 -25.13 -8.46 -5.51
CA GLY A 67 -25.95 -8.37 -6.72
C GLY A 67 -25.12 -8.43 -8.00
N GLU A 68 -23.96 -9.10 -7.95
CA GLU A 68 -23.07 -9.28 -9.09
C GLU A 68 -22.19 -10.52 -8.89
N ARG A 69 -21.90 -11.24 -9.99
CA ARG A 69 -20.88 -12.29 -10.01
C ARG A 69 -19.56 -11.67 -9.58
N VAL A 70 -18.89 -12.30 -8.63
CA VAL A 70 -17.48 -11.99 -8.37
C VAL A 70 -16.74 -12.75 -9.44
N SER A 71 -16.38 -12.08 -10.55
CA SER A 71 -15.68 -12.78 -11.61
C SER A 71 -14.28 -13.17 -11.10
N GLU A 72 -13.97 -14.47 -11.18
CA GLU A 72 -12.61 -14.99 -10.93
C GLU A 72 -11.56 -14.23 -11.76
N GLU A 73 -11.96 -13.77 -12.94
CA GLU A 73 -11.11 -12.95 -13.82
C GLU A 73 -10.82 -11.56 -13.22
N ASP A 74 -11.80 -10.90 -12.60
CA ASP A 74 -11.59 -9.60 -11.93
C ASP A 74 -10.80 -9.74 -10.64
N TYR A 75 -10.99 -10.84 -9.90
CA TYR A 75 -10.14 -11.16 -8.75
C TYR A 75 -8.68 -11.36 -9.19
N ARG A 76 -8.47 -12.15 -10.25
CA ARG A 76 -7.13 -12.42 -10.80
C ARG A 76 -6.48 -11.14 -11.34
N LYS A 77 -7.21 -10.32 -12.12
CA LYS A 77 -6.73 -9.01 -12.58
C LYS A 77 -6.35 -8.09 -11.43
N LYS A 78 -7.17 -8.03 -10.37
CA LYS A 78 -6.88 -7.20 -9.20
C LYS A 78 -5.65 -7.70 -8.44
N ALA A 79 -5.47 -9.01 -8.33
CA ALA A 79 -4.27 -9.60 -7.74
C ALA A 79 -3.01 -9.32 -8.58
N GLU A 80 -3.10 -9.46 -9.92
CA GLU A 80 -2.01 -9.13 -10.85
C GLU A 80 -1.63 -7.65 -10.77
N VAL A 81 -2.61 -6.73 -10.78
CA VAL A 81 -2.39 -5.29 -10.64
C VAL A 81 -1.74 -4.95 -9.30
N ASN A 82 -2.20 -5.55 -8.20
CA ASN A 82 -1.60 -5.37 -6.88
C ASN A 82 -0.16 -5.86 -6.85
N MET A 83 0.14 -7.02 -7.44
CA MET A 83 1.50 -7.55 -7.54
C MET A 83 2.42 -6.63 -8.33
N VAL A 84 1.97 -6.13 -9.49
CA VAL A 84 2.75 -5.17 -10.31
C VAL A 84 3.00 -3.87 -9.54
N ASN A 85 2.01 -3.37 -8.80
CA ASN A 85 2.17 -2.17 -7.97
C ASN A 85 3.22 -2.35 -6.87
N LEU A 86 3.23 -3.49 -6.17
CA LEU A 86 4.25 -3.80 -5.16
C LEU A 86 5.66 -3.87 -5.76
N VAL A 87 5.80 -4.48 -6.94
CA VAL A 87 7.09 -4.54 -7.65
C VAL A 87 7.56 -3.15 -8.05
N ARG A 88 6.66 -2.32 -8.62
CA ARG A 88 6.96 -0.95 -9.01
C ARG A 88 7.39 -0.10 -7.81
N GLU A 89 6.67 -0.17 -6.69
CA GLU A 89 7.01 0.55 -5.47
C GLU A 89 8.40 0.13 -4.95
N ALA A 90 8.68 -1.17 -4.92
CA ALA A 90 10.00 -1.67 -4.51
C ALA A 90 11.12 -1.19 -5.46
N GLN A 91 10.87 -1.09 -6.76
CA GLN A 91 11.82 -0.54 -7.72
C GLN A 91 12.06 0.96 -7.52
N GLU A 92 11.01 1.75 -7.28
CA GLU A 92 11.13 3.19 -7.00
C GLU A 92 11.91 3.43 -5.69
N SER A 93 11.60 2.68 -4.64
CA SER A 93 12.34 2.68 -3.38
C SER A 93 13.82 2.34 -3.58
N LYS A 94 14.15 1.31 -4.39
CA LYS A 94 15.54 1.00 -4.74
C LYS A 94 16.25 2.13 -5.47
N LYS A 95 15.59 2.78 -6.43
CA LYS A 95 16.15 3.93 -7.16
C LYS A 95 16.49 5.08 -6.20
N LYS A 96 15.62 5.38 -5.23
CA LYS A 96 15.87 6.41 -4.21
C LYS A 96 17.05 6.07 -3.30
N ILE A 97 17.19 4.80 -2.87
CA ILE A 97 18.37 4.35 -2.10
C ILE A 97 19.66 4.53 -2.92
N ILE A 98 19.68 4.08 -4.17
CA ILE A 98 20.85 4.23 -5.04
C ILE A 98 21.19 5.70 -5.23
N LEU A 99 20.20 6.56 -5.48
CA LEU A 99 20.40 8.00 -5.62
C LEU A 99 20.96 8.63 -4.33
N SER A 100 20.45 8.25 -3.16
CA SER A 100 20.98 8.73 -1.87
C SER A 100 22.46 8.36 -1.67
N ALA A 101 22.86 7.14 -2.06
CA ALA A 101 24.25 6.70 -1.98
C ALA A 101 25.15 7.45 -2.98
N MET A 102 24.65 7.72 -4.19
CA MET A 102 25.36 8.54 -5.19
C MET A 102 25.57 9.97 -4.69
N VAL A 103 24.55 10.61 -4.11
CA VAL A 103 24.64 11.96 -3.54
C VAL A 103 25.64 12.00 -2.38
N ALA A 104 25.58 11.02 -1.47
CA ALA A 104 26.53 10.94 -0.35
C ALA A 104 27.98 10.82 -0.86
N THR A 105 28.22 9.98 -1.87
CA THR A 105 29.54 9.80 -2.48
C THR A 105 30.03 11.08 -3.17
N LEU A 106 29.17 11.72 -3.98
CA LEU A 106 29.51 12.97 -4.66
C LEU A 106 29.81 14.10 -3.67
N THR A 107 29.09 14.15 -2.55
CA THR A 107 29.31 15.13 -1.48
C THR A 107 30.71 14.98 -0.89
N ILE A 108 31.15 13.74 -0.61
CA ILE A 108 32.50 13.47 -0.11
C ILE A 108 33.55 13.88 -1.14
N VAL A 109 33.37 13.48 -2.41
CA VAL A 109 34.30 13.83 -3.50
C VAL A 109 34.41 15.33 -3.71
N ALA A 110 33.32 16.08 -3.56
CA ALA A 110 33.31 17.53 -3.70
C ALA A 110 33.90 18.27 -2.49
N ALA A 111 33.62 17.79 -1.26
CA ALA A 111 34.04 18.47 -0.04
C ALA A 111 35.46 18.12 0.41
N PHE A 112 35.90 16.87 0.18
CA PHE A 112 37.21 16.39 0.63
C PHE A 112 38.40 17.23 0.08
N PRO A 113 38.45 17.59 -1.22
CA PRO A 113 39.52 18.44 -1.74
C PRO A 113 39.52 19.84 -1.10
N LEU A 114 38.36 20.41 -0.78
CA LEU A 114 38.27 21.74 -0.16
C LEU A 114 38.92 21.76 1.21
N PHE A 115 38.66 20.73 2.03
CA PHE A 115 39.29 20.59 3.34
C PHE A 115 40.78 20.25 3.25
N LEU A 116 41.16 19.39 2.28
CA LEU A 116 42.55 19.00 2.06
C LEU A 116 43.42 20.21 1.63
N LEU A 117 42.94 20.98 0.64
CA LEU A 117 43.62 22.18 0.13
C LEU A 117 43.76 23.23 1.22
N SER A 118 42.73 23.41 2.05
CA SER A 118 42.75 24.33 3.19
C SER A 118 43.82 24.02 4.24
N GLY A 119 44.22 22.74 4.36
CA GLY A 119 45.19 22.29 5.36
C GLY A 119 46.63 22.23 4.85
N ILE A 120 46.82 21.91 3.56
CA ILE A 120 48.16 21.70 2.98
C ILE A 120 48.76 22.99 2.42
N LEU A 121 47.95 23.85 1.79
CA LEU A 121 48.46 25.03 1.13
C LEU A 121 48.67 26.19 2.11
N GLU A 122 49.80 26.88 1.95
CA GLU A 122 50.02 28.19 2.56
C GLU A 122 49.16 29.23 1.83
N MET A 123 48.23 29.84 2.55
CA MET A 123 47.28 30.82 2.03
C MET A 123 46.85 31.79 3.12
N GLU A 124 46.32 32.95 2.72
CA GLU A 124 45.81 33.95 3.64
C GLU A 124 44.64 33.41 4.48
N ASN A 125 44.56 33.85 5.74
CA ASN A 125 43.60 33.33 6.72
C ASN A 125 42.13 33.46 6.25
N TRP A 126 41.78 34.55 5.58
CA TRP A 126 40.40 34.76 5.11
C TRP A 126 40.02 33.75 4.01
N LEU A 127 40.95 33.42 3.11
CA LEU A 127 40.73 32.45 2.03
C LEU A 127 40.59 31.03 2.61
N ARG A 128 41.39 30.69 3.63
CA ARG A 128 41.27 29.42 4.36
C ARG A 128 39.88 29.29 5.00
N VAL A 129 39.43 30.32 5.72
CA VAL A 129 38.10 30.33 6.35
C VAL A 129 36.98 30.21 5.31
N LEU A 130 37.11 30.88 4.17
CA LEU A 130 36.15 30.80 3.07
C LEU A 130 36.04 29.38 2.49
N LEU A 131 37.16 28.71 2.23
CA LEU A 131 37.16 27.33 1.71
C LEU A 131 36.53 26.34 2.68
N ILE A 132 36.81 26.47 3.98
CA ILE A 132 36.18 25.65 5.02
C ILE A 132 34.66 25.90 5.05
N ALA A 133 34.23 27.16 4.98
CA ALA A 133 32.81 27.51 4.97
C ALA A 133 32.07 26.91 3.76
N ILE A 134 32.65 26.99 2.56
CA ILE A 134 32.08 26.36 1.36
C ILE A 134 32.00 24.84 1.53
N GLY A 135 33.06 24.21 2.03
CA GLY A 135 33.08 22.77 2.30
C GLY A 135 31.97 22.33 3.26
N LEU A 136 31.76 23.10 4.35
CA LEU A 136 30.67 22.83 5.30
C LEU A 136 29.29 22.96 4.67
N VAL A 137 29.05 23.97 3.82
CA VAL A 137 27.77 24.14 3.11
C VAL A 137 27.51 22.96 2.18
N VAL A 138 28.52 22.50 1.43
CA VAL A 138 28.40 21.32 0.55
C VAL A 138 28.06 20.07 1.35
N VAL A 139 28.76 19.84 2.47
CA VAL A 139 28.50 18.68 3.36
C VAL A 139 27.10 18.73 3.95
N CYS A 140 26.68 19.86 4.51
CA CYS A 140 25.36 20.02 5.11
C CYS A 140 24.25 19.81 4.08
N GLY A 141 24.35 20.44 2.90
CA GLY A 141 23.38 20.28 1.82
C GLY A 141 23.29 18.83 1.32
N GLY A 142 24.44 18.20 1.10
CA GLY A 142 24.52 16.81 0.66
C GLY A 142 23.92 15.83 1.66
N ILE A 143 24.21 16.00 2.96
CA ILE A 143 23.63 15.17 4.04
C ILE A 143 22.11 15.33 4.09
N VAL A 144 21.59 16.57 3.98
CA VAL A 144 20.13 16.83 3.99
C VAL A 144 19.45 16.11 2.84
N ILE A 145 19.97 16.24 1.61
CA ILE A 145 19.39 15.59 0.42
C ILE A 145 19.47 14.05 0.55
N ALA A 146 20.62 13.51 0.98
CA ALA A 146 20.78 12.08 1.18
C ALA A 146 19.81 11.53 2.25
N CYS A 147 19.59 12.26 3.35
CA CYS A 147 18.62 11.88 4.39
C CYS A 147 17.18 11.90 3.87
N ILE A 148 16.80 12.92 3.08
CA ILE A 148 15.46 13.01 2.48
C ILE A 148 15.22 11.80 1.56
N LEU A 149 16.15 11.55 0.65
CA LEU A 149 16.04 10.44 -0.31
C LEU A 149 15.95 9.10 0.40
N ASP A 150 16.83 8.82 1.37
CA ASP A 150 16.85 7.55 2.08
C ASP A 150 15.62 7.33 2.97
N ARG A 151 15.11 8.40 3.61
CA ARG A 151 13.86 8.37 4.40
C ARG A 151 12.64 8.06 3.54
N GLU A 152 12.56 8.64 2.34
CA GLU A 152 11.43 8.45 1.44
C GLU A 152 11.45 7.11 0.68
N ALA A 153 12.61 6.45 0.65
CA ALA A 153 12.84 5.21 -0.06
C ALA A 153 12.28 3.95 0.61
N GLY A 154 11.38 4.11 1.57
CA GLY A 154 10.73 3.01 2.26
C GLY A 154 9.90 3.46 3.45
N ALA A 155 9.45 2.48 4.24
CA ALA A 155 8.78 2.66 5.51
C ALA A 155 9.52 1.88 6.61
N PHE A 156 9.10 2.08 7.85
CA PHE A 156 9.55 1.34 9.01
C PHE A 156 8.40 0.51 9.57
N GLU A 157 8.64 -0.76 9.81
CA GLU A 157 7.67 -1.69 10.37
C GLU A 157 7.88 -1.83 11.88
N CYS A 158 6.81 -1.59 12.65
CA CYS A 158 6.81 -1.75 14.11
C CYS A 158 6.83 -3.24 14.49
N PRO A 159 7.74 -3.71 15.36
CA PRO A 159 7.77 -5.11 15.77
C PRO A 159 6.57 -5.54 16.63
N ASP A 160 5.89 -4.59 17.28
CA ASP A 160 4.83 -4.91 18.25
C ASP A 160 3.44 -4.98 17.58
N CYS A 161 3.16 -4.10 16.61
CA CYS A 161 1.85 -4.03 15.94
C CYS A 161 1.90 -4.18 14.42
N ASN A 162 3.07 -4.41 13.83
CA ASN A 162 3.31 -4.57 12.38
C ASN A 162 2.85 -3.39 11.51
N THR A 163 2.48 -2.25 12.11
CA THR A 163 2.14 -1.05 11.34
C THR A 163 3.38 -0.51 10.65
N ARG A 164 3.25 -0.22 9.35
CA ARG A 164 4.25 0.47 8.55
C ARG A 164 4.00 1.97 8.58
N PHE A 165 5.07 2.73 8.76
CA PHE A 165 5.00 4.19 8.79
C PHE A 165 6.32 4.83 8.35
N VAL A 166 6.24 6.08 7.89
CA VAL A 166 7.41 6.90 7.58
C VAL A 166 7.58 7.91 8.73
N PRO A 167 8.66 7.86 9.53
CA PRO A 167 8.86 8.81 10.63
C PRO A 167 9.03 10.22 10.08
N ASP A 168 8.82 11.27 10.89
CA ASP A 168 9.21 12.63 10.53
C ASP A 168 10.74 12.78 10.44
N MET A 169 11.22 13.90 9.86
CA MET A 169 12.66 14.10 9.66
C MET A 169 13.45 14.17 10.98
N LYS A 170 12.89 14.74 12.04
CA LYS A 170 13.58 14.86 13.33
C LYS A 170 13.73 13.49 13.97
N SER A 171 12.66 12.71 14.04
CA SER A 171 12.70 11.33 14.55
C SER A 171 13.60 10.43 13.70
N TYR A 172 13.62 10.66 12.39
CA TYR A 172 14.54 10.00 11.48
C TYR A 172 15.99 10.33 11.90
N VAL A 173 16.43 11.57 11.83
CA VAL A 173 17.84 11.94 12.05
C VAL A 173 18.33 11.63 13.48
N MET A 174 17.49 11.87 14.49
CA MET A 174 17.88 11.69 15.90
C MET A 174 17.76 10.23 16.41
N GLY A 175 17.05 9.37 15.69
CA GLY A 175 16.82 7.99 16.11
C GLY A 175 18.09 7.15 16.08
N ALA A 176 18.41 6.49 17.19
CA ALA A 176 19.50 5.52 17.25
C ALA A 176 19.25 4.42 16.20
N HIS A 177 20.24 4.14 15.35
CA HIS A 177 20.06 3.26 14.19
C HIS A 177 21.18 2.24 14.03
N THR A 178 20.83 1.15 13.38
CA THR A 178 21.74 0.17 12.78
C THR A 178 21.57 0.22 11.26
N LEU A 179 22.25 -0.67 10.52
CA LEU A 179 22.16 -0.72 9.06
C LEU A 179 20.72 -0.93 8.53
N THR A 180 19.87 -1.66 9.27
CA THR A 180 18.52 -2.04 8.81
C THR A 180 17.39 -1.67 9.76
N LYS A 181 17.71 -1.17 10.97
CA LYS A 181 16.72 -0.83 11.99
C LYS A 181 16.96 0.55 12.56
N ARG A 182 15.89 1.21 12.98
CA ARG A 182 15.96 2.51 13.67
C ARG A 182 15.02 2.53 14.87
N LYS A 183 15.49 3.07 15.99
CA LYS A 183 14.69 3.23 17.19
C LYS A 183 13.71 4.38 16.98
N LEU A 184 12.43 4.07 16.89
CA LEU A 184 11.35 5.00 16.53
C LEU A 184 10.14 4.75 17.44
N VAL A 185 9.32 5.79 17.62
CA VAL A 185 8.02 5.70 18.28
C VAL A 185 6.98 5.36 17.23
N CYS A 186 6.26 4.25 17.40
CA CYS A 186 5.20 3.87 16.49
C CYS A 186 4.00 4.82 16.64
N PRO A 187 3.47 5.40 15.54
CA PRO A 187 2.31 6.28 15.60
C PRO A 187 1.00 5.54 15.92
N HIS A 188 0.97 4.22 15.73
CA HIS A 188 -0.22 3.41 15.95
C HIS A 188 -0.33 2.89 17.39
N CYS A 189 0.72 2.26 17.93
CA CYS A 189 0.71 1.67 19.27
C CYS A 189 1.51 2.45 20.32
N GLY A 190 2.22 3.53 19.93
CA GLY A 190 3.06 4.32 20.85
C GLY A 190 4.36 3.61 21.30
N ALA A 191 4.61 2.38 20.88
CA ALA A 191 5.80 1.64 21.29
C ALA A 191 7.09 2.29 20.76
N HIS A 192 8.08 2.46 21.64
CA HIS A 192 9.41 2.92 21.29
C HIS A 192 10.37 1.73 21.13
N ARG A 193 10.59 1.30 19.88
CA ARG A 193 11.31 0.06 19.54
C ARG A 193 12.19 0.26 18.31
N TYR A 194 13.09 -0.70 18.05
CA TYR A 194 13.85 -0.77 16.80
C TYR A 194 12.94 -1.28 15.68
N CYS A 195 12.41 -0.34 14.90
CA CYS A 195 11.59 -0.63 13.73
C CYS A 195 12.48 -1.01 12.54
N LYS A 196 12.04 -1.98 11.75
CA LYS A 196 12.80 -2.52 10.61
C LYS A 196 12.48 -1.73 9.33
N LYS A 197 13.49 -1.35 8.56
CA LYS A 197 13.30 -0.70 7.25
C LYS A 197 12.74 -1.69 6.24
N VAL A 198 11.68 -1.31 5.55
CA VAL A 198 11.01 -2.05 4.47
C VAL A 198 10.87 -1.16 3.24
N LEU A 199 10.91 -1.74 2.04
CA LEU A 199 10.89 -0.97 0.78
C LEU A 199 9.47 -0.61 0.32
N THR A 200 8.46 -1.29 0.85
CA THR A 200 7.05 -1.07 0.59
C THR A 200 6.43 -0.33 1.77
N LYS A 201 5.53 0.60 1.47
CA LYS A 201 4.86 1.43 2.47
C LYS A 201 3.64 0.73 3.08
#